data_AF-A0A3A9UAQ7-F1
#
_entry.id   AF-A0A3A9UAQ7-F1
#
_cell.length_a   1.000
_cell.length_b   1.000
_cell.length_c   1.000
_cell.angle_alpha   90.00
_cell.angle_beta   90.00
_cell.angle_gamma   90.00
#
_symmetry.space_group_name_H-M   'P 1'
#
loop_
_entity.id
_entity.type
_entity.pdbx_description
1 polymer ?
#
loop_
_entity_poly.entity_id
_entity_poly.type
_entity_poly.pdbx_seq_one_letter_code
_entity_poly.pdbx_strand_id
1 'polypeptide(L)'
;MSTKQGIVLLLIAASIAVLTAFAHLSCIFLGPQCFKTQMAPVSVIESAKAGTLLAPLGTIVVSAIFIVFGCYALSGATLIRRLPLLSFGIYAIAAACIIRGILPIQLWMRHPNKVTDTVLIVGVVWLLVGLCYLFGYKAINGKRV
;
A
#
# COMPACT_ATOMS: atom_id res chain seq x y z
N MET A 1 19.13 9.48 11.92
CA MET A 1 18.80 8.10 11.48
C MET A 1 19.97 7.56 10.67
N SER A 2 20.45 6.35 10.96
CA SER A 2 21.54 5.72 10.20
C SER A 2 21.03 5.21 8.84
N THR A 3 21.93 5.10 7.86
CA THR A 3 21.60 4.58 6.52
C THR A 3 21.03 3.16 6.62
N LYS A 4 21.57 2.35 7.53
CA LYS A 4 21.07 0.98 7.80
C LYS A 4 19.61 0.98 8.26
N GLN A 5 19.24 1.92 9.14
CA GLN A 5 17.85 2.06 9.58
C GLN A 5 16.93 2.49 8.43
N GLY A 6 17.40 3.39 7.54
CA GLY A 6 16.64 3.80 6.37
C GLY A 6 16.35 2.64 5.41
N ILE A 7 17.34 1.79 5.18
CA ILE A 7 17.20 0.57 4.37
C ILE A 7 16.17 -0.38 5.00
N VAL A 8 16.26 -0.61 6.32
CA VAL A 8 15.30 -1.49 7.03
C VAL A 8 13.87 -0.97 6.92
N LEU A 9 13.63 0.34 7.07
CA LEU A 9 12.28 0.92 6.93
C LEU A 9 11.71 0.71 5.52
N LEU A 10 12.53 0.92 4.48
CA LEU A 10 12.11 0.69 3.10
C LEU A 10 11.87 -0.79 2.81
N LEU A 11 12.67 -1.70 3.38
CA LEU A 11 12.43 -3.14 3.26
C LEU A 11 11.12 -3.57 3.92
N ILE A 12 10.81 -3.05 5.11
CA ILE A 12 9.52 -3.31 5.77
C ILE A 12 8.37 -2.82 4.88
N ALA A 13 8.48 -1.59 4.34
CA ALA A 13 7.48 -1.03 3.47
C ALA A 13 7.31 -1.82 2.15
N ALA A 14 8.42 -2.31 1.57
CA ALA A 14 8.41 -3.16 0.39
C ALA A 14 7.72 -4.50 0.66
N SER A 15 8.07 -5.16 1.77
CA SER A 15 7.47 -6.44 2.17
C SER A 15 5.97 -6.32 2.37
N ILE A 16 5.51 -5.26 3.06
CA ILE A 16 4.08 -5.03 3.26
C ILE A 16 3.36 -4.77 1.91
N ALA A 17 3.96 -3.99 1.02
CA ALA A 17 3.39 -3.74 -0.31
C ALA A 17 3.27 -5.03 -1.14
N VAL A 18 4.31 -5.87 -1.14
CA VAL A 18 4.31 -7.15 -1.85
C VAL A 18 3.28 -8.13 -1.26
N LEU A 19 3.23 -8.26 0.08
CA LEU A 19 2.21 -9.08 0.75
C LEU A 19 0.79 -8.59 0.44
N THR A 20 0.59 -7.27 0.37
CA THR A 20 -0.70 -6.69 -0.03
C THR A 20 -1.06 -7.07 -1.47
N ALA A 21 -0.10 -7.02 -2.40
CA ALA A 21 -0.32 -7.41 -3.79
C ALA A 21 -0.75 -8.88 -3.92
N PHE A 22 -0.09 -9.77 -3.18
CA PHE A 22 -0.46 -11.19 -3.12
C PHE A 22 -1.82 -11.42 -2.48
N ALA A 23 -2.14 -10.70 -1.41
CA ALA A 23 -3.46 -10.79 -0.77
C ALA A 23 -4.58 -10.39 -1.75
N HIS A 24 -4.38 -9.36 -2.57
CA HIS A 24 -5.37 -9.00 -3.59
C HIS A 24 -5.46 -10.07 -4.67
N LEU A 25 -4.32 -10.54 -5.21
CA LEU A 25 -4.30 -11.60 -6.23
C LEU A 25 -4.98 -12.90 -5.77
N SER A 26 -4.85 -13.26 -4.49
CA SER A 26 -5.47 -14.46 -3.96
C SER A 26 -7.01 -14.41 -4.01
N CYS A 27 -7.62 -13.22 -4.05
CA CYS A 27 -9.07 -13.08 -4.22
C CYS A 27 -9.58 -13.57 -5.57
N ILE A 28 -8.73 -13.65 -6.60
CA ILE A 28 -9.10 -14.26 -7.88
C ILE A 28 -9.43 -15.75 -7.69
N PHE A 29 -8.73 -16.43 -6.77
CA PHE A 29 -8.90 -17.86 -6.49
C PHE A 29 -9.87 -18.14 -5.34
N LEU A 30 -9.91 -17.28 -4.31
CA LEU A 30 -10.75 -17.43 -3.11
C LEU A 30 -12.20 -16.93 -3.32
N GLY A 31 -12.45 -16.20 -4.42
CA GLY A 31 -13.80 -15.78 -4.81
C GLY A 31 -14.38 -14.59 -4.02
N PRO A 32 -15.70 -14.35 -4.10
CA PRO A 32 -16.35 -13.11 -3.64
C PRO A 32 -16.18 -12.79 -2.15
N GLN A 33 -16.01 -13.80 -1.29
CA GLN A 33 -15.80 -13.58 0.14
C GLN A 33 -14.48 -12.85 0.41
N CYS A 34 -13.43 -13.13 -0.37
CA CYS A 34 -12.14 -12.46 -0.25
C CYS A 34 -12.25 -10.96 -0.58
N PHE A 35 -13.03 -10.60 -1.60
CA PHE A 35 -13.31 -9.19 -1.92
C PHE A 35 -14.07 -8.48 -0.80
N LYS A 36 -15.02 -9.19 -0.16
CA LYS A 36 -15.76 -8.66 0.99
C LYS A 36 -14.86 -8.43 2.20
N THR A 37 -13.94 -9.36 2.51
CA THR A 37 -12.99 -9.20 3.63
C THR A 37 -11.99 -8.08 3.39
N GLN A 38 -11.63 -7.83 2.12
CA GLN A 38 -10.82 -6.69 1.71
C GLN A 38 -11.58 -5.37 1.62
N MET A 39 -12.86 -5.36 2.00
CA MET A 39 -13.72 -4.17 2.01
C MET A 39 -13.83 -3.55 0.62
N ALA A 40 -13.84 -4.39 -0.42
CA ALA A 40 -14.01 -3.95 -1.80
C ALA A 40 -15.40 -3.28 -1.99
N PRO A 41 -15.53 -2.37 -2.96
CA PRO A 41 -16.82 -1.77 -3.30
C PRO A 41 -17.87 -2.82 -3.66
N VAL A 42 -19.14 -2.53 -3.38
CA VAL A 42 -20.25 -3.45 -3.68
C VAL A 42 -20.26 -3.85 -5.16
N SER A 43 -19.95 -2.92 -6.07
CA SER A 43 -19.84 -3.21 -7.51
C SER A 43 -18.80 -4.28 -7.85
N VAL A 44 -17.67 -4.33 -7.13
CA VAL A 44 -16.62 -5.33 -7.32
C VAL A 44 -17.04 -6.68 -6.75
N ILE A 45 -17.71 -6.69 -5.60
CA ILE A 45 -18.23 -7.92 -4.98
C ILE A 45 -19.31 -8.55 -5.87
N GLU A 46 -20.25 -7.75 -6.38
CA GLU A 46 -21.28 -8.22 -7.30
C GLU A 46 -20.69 -8.66 -8.64
N SER A 47 -19.67 -7.94 -9.15
CA SER A 47 -18.92 -8.38 -10.33
C SER A 47 -18.31 -9.77 -10.14
N ALA A 48 -17.72 -10.04 -8.98
CA ALA A 48 -17.12 -11.33 -8.64
C ALA A 48 -18.18 -12.44 -8.52
N LYS A 49 -19.36 -12.15 -7.95
CA LYS A 49 -20.48 -13.10 -7.89
C LYS A 49 -21.05 -13.40 -9.28
N ALA A 50 -21.17 -12.38 -10.13
CA ALA A 50 -21.70 -12.50 -11.48
C ALA A 50 -20.70 -13.09 -12.49
N GLY A 51 -19.45 -13.37 -12.09
CA GLY A 51 -18.43 -13.95 -12.96
C GLY A 51 -17.95 -13.01 -14.08
N THR A 52 -18.11 -11.70 -13.88
CA THR A 52 -17.69 -10.67 -14.85
C THR A 52 -16.21 -10.31 -14.70
N LEU A 53 -15.60 -9.67 -15.71
CA LEU A 53 -14.16 -9.35 -15.71
C LEU A 53 -13.76 -8.14 -14.84
N LEU A 54 -14.72 -7.36 -14.33
CA LEU A 54 -14.43 -6.15 -13.55
C LEU A 54 -13.62 -6.46 -12.27
N ALA A 55 -14.02 -7.48 -11.50
CA ALA A 55 -13.32 -7.89 -10.29
C ALA A 55 -11.89 -8.40 -10.56
N PRO A 56 -11.65 -9.38 -11.44
CA PRO A 56 -10.29 -9.88 -11.69
C PRO A 56 -9.37 -8.83 -12.34
N LEU A 57 -9.86 -8.03 -13.29
CA LEU A 57 -9.06 -6.95 -13.90
C LEU A 57 -8.72 -5.87 -12.86
N GLY A 58 -9.68 -5.48 -12.04
CA GLY A 58 -9.46 -4.53 -10.94
C GLY A 58 -8.39 -5.03 -9.97
N THR A 59 -8.46 -6.31 -9.59
CA THR A 59 -7.45 -6.94 -8.73
C THR A 59 -6.06 -6.91 -9.35
N ILE A 60 -5.92 -7.30 -10.62
CA ILE A 60 -4.62 -7.31 -11.31
C ILE A 60 -4.01 -5.91 -11.32
N VAL A 61 -4.82 -4.89 -11.65
CA VAL A 61 -4.36 -3.49 -11.68
C VAL A 61 -3.91 -3.04 -10.29
N VAL A 62 -4.71 -3.29 -9.25
CA VAL A 62 -4.38 -2.89 -7.86
C VAL A 62 -3.13 -3.62 -7.36
N SER A 63 -3.01 -4.93 -7.62
CA SER A 63 -1.82 -5.71 -7.27
C SER A 63 -0.58 -5.22 -8.01
N ALA A 64 -0.68 -4.87 -9.29
CA ALA A 64 0.43 -4.30 -10.05
C ALA A 64 0.91 -2.97 -9.46
N ILE A 65 -0.01 -2.10 -9.04
CA ILE A 65 0.33 -0.84 -8.36
C ILE A 65 1.13 -1.11 -7.08
N PHE A 66 0.71 -2.07 -6.25
CA PHE A 66 1.43 -2.41 -5.02
C PHE A 66 2.80 -3.04 -5.28
N ILE A 67 2.94 -3.86 -6.33
CA ILE A 67 4.25 -4.36 -6.77
C ILE A 67 5.17 -3.20 -7.14
N VAL A 68 4.66 -2.22 -7.91
CA VAL A 68 5.41 -1.01 -8.26
C VAL A 68 5.87 -0.28 -6.99
N PHE A 69 5.01 -0.12 -5.99
CA PHE A 69 5.40 0.52 -4.72
C PHE A 69 6.56 -0.23 -4.06
N GLY A 70 6.47 -1.55 -3.99
CA GLY A 70 7.55 -2.41 -3.51
C GLY A 70 8.86 -2.22 -4.28
N CYS A 71 8.81 -2.18 -5.61
CA CYS A 71 9.98 -1.91 -6.44
C CYS A 71 10.60 -0.53 -6.15
N TYR A 72 9.78 0.52 -5.99
CA TYR A 72 10.28 1.85 -5.61
C TYR A 72 10.95 1.84 -4.23
N ALA A 73 10.39 1.15 -3.23
CA ALA A 73 11.04 0.97 -1.94
C ALA A 73 12.40 0.26 -2.05
N LEU A 74 12.46 -0.86 -2.79
CA LEU A 74 13.71 -1.61 -2.99
C LEU A 74 14.76 -0.78 -3.74
N SER A 75 14.33 0.04 -4.70
CA SER A 75 15.22 0.97 -5.44
C SER A 75 15.72 2.10 -4.52
N GLY A 76 14.86 2.60 -3.63
CA GLY A 76 15.23 3.54 -2.57
C GLY A 76 16.26 2.94 -1.61
N ALA A 77 16.10 1.66 -1.26
CA ALA A 77 16.99 0.89 -0.40
C ALA A 77 18.30 0.47 -1.06
N THR A 78 18.58 0.89 -2.31
CA THR A 78 19.77 0.53 -3.10
C THR A 78 19.93 -0.97 -3.38
N LEU A 79 18.85 -1.77 -3.27
CA LEU A 79 18.91 -3.21 -3.52
C LEU A 79 18.71 -3.55 -5.01
N ILE A 80 17.98 -2.71 -5.75
CA ILE A 80 17.76 -2.86 -7.20
C ILE A 80 18.24 -1.62 -7.95
N ARG A 81 18.29 -1.71 -9.29
CA ARG A 81 18.65 -0.58 -10.16
C ARG A 81 17.77 0.64 -9.89
N ARG A 82 18.37 1.82 -10.00
CA ARG A 82 17.67 3.09 -9.79
C ARG A 82 16.56 3.25 -10.83
N LEU A 83 15.32 3.33 -10.36
CA LEU A 83 14.15 3.61 -11.20
C LEU A 83 14.12 5.09 -11.61
N PRO A 84 13.50 5.43 -12.76
CA PRO A 84 13.30 6.81 -13.15
C PRO A 84 12.43 7.53 -12.12
N LEU A 85 12.75 8.81 -11.88
CA LEU A 85 12.02 9.67 -10.93
C LEU A 85 11.92 9.09 -9.50
N LEU A 86 12.93 8.32 -9.05
CA LEU A 86 12.90 7.62 -7.75
C LEU A 86 12.46 8.51 -6.56
N SER A 87 13.03 9.72 -6.45
CA SER A 87 12.67 10.64 -5.35
C SER A 87 11.20 11.03 -5.41
N PHE A 88 10.75 11.50 -6.58
CA PHE A 88 9.36 11.92 -6.77
C PHE A 88 8.40 10.75 -6.55
N GLY A 89 8.70 9.57 -7.10
CA GLY A 89 7.89 8.37 -6.94
C GLY A 89 7.75 7.97 -5.47
N ILE A 90 8.85 7.91 -4.71
CA ILE A 90 8.78 7.54 -3.28
C ILE A 90 8.00 8.59 -2.48
N TYR A 91 8.19 9.89 -2.72
CA TYR A 91 7.43 10.92 -2.02
C TYR A 91 5.93 10.87 -2.38
N ALA A 92 5.59 10.61 -3.64
CA ALA A 92 4.21 10.43 -4.07
C ALA A 92 3.56 9.19 -3.42
N ILE A 93 4.27 8.07 -3.37
CA ILE A 93 3.81 6.84 -2.70
C ILE A 93 3.63 7.09 -1.20
N ALA A 94 4.58 7.75 -0.55
CA ALA A 94 4.49 8.11 0.86
C ALA A 94 3.27 8.99 1.13
N ALA A 95 3.05 10.03 0.32
CA ALA A 95 1.88 10.89 0.42
C ALA A 95 0.57 10.10 0.24
N ALA A 96 0.48 9.25 -0.79
CA ALA A 96 -0.69 8.41 -1.03
C ALA A 96 -0.98 7.47 0.16
N CYS A 97 0.04 6.84 0.73
CA CYS A 97 -0.11 5.96 1.90
C CYS A 97 -0.52 6.73 3.16
N ILE A 98 0.07 7.91 3.39
CA ILE A 98 -0.28 8.78 4.53
C ILE A 98 -1.72 9.26 4.40
N ILE A 99 -2.12 9.78 3.24
CA ILE A 99 -3.50 10.22 2.98
C ILE A 99 -4.47 9.06 3.19
N ARG A 100 -4.17 7.88 2.62
CA ARG A 100 -4.97 6.66 2.80
C ARG A 100 -5.09 6.26 4.27
N GLY A 101 -4.06 6.45 5.08
CA GLY A 101 -4.08 6.14 6.51
C GLY A 101 -4.81 7.16 7.37
N ILE A 102 -4.70 8.45 7.04
CA ILE A 102 -5.36 9.54 7.78
C ILE A 102 -6.87 9.57 7.54
N LEU A 103 -7.34 9.27 6.33
CA LEU A 103 -8.76 9.34 5.97
C LEU A 103 -9.67 8.51 6.92
N PRO A 104 -9.39 7.22 7.20
CA PRO A 104 -10.09 6.43 8.21
C PRO A 104 -10.09 7.06 9.61
N ILE A 105 -8.93 7.58 10.05
CA ILE A 105 -8.75 8.14 11.39
C ILE A 105 -9.59 9.43 11.53
N GLN A 106 -9.55 10.30 10.52
CA GLN A 106 -10.37 11.50 10.47
C GLN A 106 -11.87 11.17 10.47
N LEU A 107 -12.28 10.17 9.68
CA LEU A 107 -13.67 9.75 9.61
C LEU A 107 -14.14 9.15 10.94
N TRP A 108 -13.30 8.38 11.61
CA TRP A 108 -13.58 7.83 12.94
C TRP A 108 -13.73 8.92 14.00
N MET A 109 -12.88 9.95 13.99
CA MET A 109 -13.00 11.09 14.91
C MET A 109 -14.29 11.90 14.72
N ARG A 110 -14.77 12.05 13.48
CA ARG A 110 -16.02 12.82 13.20
C ARG A 110 -17.28 11.96 13.34
N HIS A 111 -17.21 10.71 12.91
CA HIS A 111 -18.33 9.78 12.84
C HIS A 111 -17.87 8.36 13.22
N PRO A 112 -17.68 8.08 14.52
CA PRO A 112 -17.16 6.79 14.98
C PRO A 112 -18.04 5.61 14.52
N ASN A 113 -19.36 5.81 14.41
CA ASN A 113 -20.32 4.79 13.97
C ASN A 113 -20.21 4.40 12.47
N LYS A 114 -19.39 5.11 11.69
CA LYS A 114 -19.24 4.88 10.23
C LYS A 114 -17.98 4.11 9.86
N VAL A 115 -17.08 3.86 10.82
CA VAL A 115 -15.78 3.21 10.59
C VAL A 115 -15.73 1.92 11.39
N THR A 116 -15.48 0.79 10.72
CA THR A 116 -15.24 -0.48 11.40
C THR A 116 -13.81 -0.54 11.94
N ASP A 117 -13.59 -1.30 13.00
CA ASP A 117 -12.25 -1.47 13.60
C ASP A 117 -11.21 -1.94 12.57
N THR A 118 -11.62 -2.81 11.63
CA THR A 118 -10.75 -3.27 10.53
C THR A 118 -10.29 -2.12 9.64
N VAL A 119 -11.18 -1.19 9.26
CA VAL A 119 -10.82 -0.02 8.44
C VAL A 119 -9.84 0.89 9.17
N LEU A 120 -10.02 1.05 10.49
CA LEU A 120 -9.13 1.85 11.32
C LEU A 120 -7.74 1.21 11.43
N ILE A 121 -7.67 -0.10 11.73
CA ILE A 121 -6.40 -0.85 11.81
C ILE A 121 -5.65 -0.77 10.48
N VAL A 122 -6.33 -1.03 9.37
CA VAL A 122 -5.73 -0.93 8.04
C VAL A 122 -5.25 0.50 7.77
N GLY A 123 -6.02 1.52 8.15
CA GLY A 123 -5.61 2.92 8.07
C GLY A 123 -4.31 3.21 8.83
N VAL A 124 -4.20 2.77 10.08
CA VAL A 124 -2.98 2.95 10.90
C VAL A 124 -1.79 2.23 10.27
N VAL A 125 -1.97 1.01 9.75
CA VAL A 125 -0.90 0.28 9.05
C VAL A 125 -0.42 1.05 7.82
N TRP A 126 -1.33 1.56 6.98
CA TRP A 126 -0.96 2.35 5.80
C TRP A 126 -0.29 3.68 6.16
N LEU A 127 -0.69 4.31 7.26
CA LEU A 127 -0.02 5.49 7.79
C LEU A 127 1.44 5.17 8.16
N LEU A 128 1.65 4.09 8.92
CA LEU A 128 3.00 3.64 9.29
C LEU A 128 3.85 3.30 8.07
N VAL A 129 3.29 2.60 7.08
CA VAL A 129 3.96 2.31 5.81
C VAL A 129 4.37 3.60 5.10
N GLY A 130 3.48 4.60 5.03
CA GLY A 130 3.78 5.91 4.43
C GLY A 130 4.92 6.64 5.15
N LEU A 131 4.96 6.58 6.48
CA LEU A 131 6.06 7.12 7.28
C LEU A 131 7.38 6.36 7.05
N CYS A 132 7.32 5.03 6.90
CA CYS A 132 8.48 4.21 6.55
C CYS A 132 9.07 4.62 5.19
N TYR A 133 8.24 4.86 4.17
CA TYR A 133 8.69 5.41 2.87
C TYR A 133 9.36 6.78 3.05
N LEU A 134 8.69 7.70 3.77
CA LEU A 134 9.14 9.07 3.93
C LEU A 134 10.48 9.16 4.68
N PHE A 135 10.55 8.59 5.88
CA PHE A 135 11.74 8.65 6.72
C PHE A 135 12.84 7.73 6.20
N GLY A 136 12.49 6.55 5.71
CA GLY A 136 13.42 5.59 5.12
C GLY A 136 14.18 6.20 3.95
N TYR A 137 13.46 6.84 3.02
CA TYR A 137 14.11 7.49 1.87
C TYR A 137 14.84 8.77 2.24
N LYS A 138 14.29 9.61 3.14
CA LYS A 138 14.97 10.83 3.60
C LYS A 138 16.33 10.52 4.23
N ALA A 139 16.44 9.44 5.01
CA ALA A 139 17.69 9.02 5.64
C ALA A 139 18.75 8.51 4.66
N ILE A 140 18.35 7.96 3.52
CA ILE A 140 19.26 7.49 2.46
C ILE A 140 19.62 8.64 1.50
N ASN A 141 18.63 9.43 1.09
CA ASN A 141 18.81 10.51 0.12
C ASN A 141 19.67 11.66 0.67
N GLY A 142 19.53 12.00 1.96
CA GLY A 142 20.34 13.03 2.61
C GLY A 142 21.83 12.70 2.74
N LYS A 143 22.27 11.51 2.34
CA LYS A 143 23.68 11.08 2.31
C LYS A 143 24.19 10.72 0.92
N ARG A 144 23.35 10.87 -0.12
CA ARG A 144 23.75 10.70 -1.54
C ARG A 144 24.19 12.00 -2.21
N VAL A 145 24.16 13.11 -1.47
CA VAL A 145 24.72 14.42 -1.86
C VAL A 145 26.03 14.58 -1.10
#